data_AF-A0AA94WLL7-F1
#
_entry.id   AF-A0AA94WLL7-F1
#
_cell.length_a   1.000
_cell.length_b   1.000
_cell.length_c   1.000
_cell.angle_alpha   90.00
_cell.angle_beta   90.00
_cell.angle_gamma   90.00
#
_symmetry.space_group_name_H-M   'P 1'
#
loop_
_entity.id
_entity.type
_entity.pdbx_description
1 polymer ?
#
loop_
_entity_poly.entity_id
_entity_poly.type
_entity_poly.pdbx_seq_one_letter_code
_entity_poly.pdbx_strand_id
1 'polypeptide(L)'
;MEVLSILLFIGFLIGVNWYITKNYANDRGKLIKASLVVILVATPLIYIITMITLGVFSGDGIAGAVGGFGFGFITFINGLIYFIKGFFFQKKV
;
A
#
# COMPACT_ATOMS: atom_id res chain seq x y z
N MET A 1 -1.95 8.16 -20.14
CA MET A 1 -1.01 7.75 -19.07
C MET A 1 -1.72 7.39 -17.77
N GLU A 2 -2.76 8.12 -17.35
CA GLU A 2 -3.46 7.88 -16.08
C GLU A 2 -3.98 6.44 -15.91
N VAL A 3 -4.60 5.87 -16.94
CA VAL A 3 -5.12 4.49 -16.91
C VAL A 3 -4.00 3.46 -16.67
N LEU A 4 -2.81 3.67 -17.24
CA LEU A 4 -1.67 2.77 -17.05
C LEU A 4 -1.16 2.84 -15.60
N SER A 5 -1.05 4.04 -15.03
CA SER A 5 -0.65 4.24 -13.64
C SER A 5 -1.62 3.58 -12.66
N ILE A 6 -2.93 3.67 -12.93
CA ILE A 6 -3.97 3.01 -12.13
C ILE A 6 -3.85 1.48 -12.24
N LEU A 7 -3.63 0.94 -13.43
CA LEU A 7 -3.45 -0.51 -13.63
C LEU A 7 -2.20 -1.04 -12.92
N LEU A 8 -1.08 -0.30 -13.00
CA LEU A 8 0.14 -0.64 -12.27
C LEU A 8 -0.08 -0.61 -10.76
N PHE A 9 -0.81 0.38 -10.25
CA PHE A 9 -1.15 0.47 -8.83
C PHE A 9 -2.06 -0.67 -8.36
N ILE A 10 -3.07 -1.03 -9.15
CA ILE A 10 -3.94 -2.19 -8.88
C ILE A 10 -3.11 -3.48 -8.87
N GLY A 11 -2.23 -3.67 -9.87
CA GLY A 11 -1.32 -4.81 -9.93
C GLY A 11 -0.41 -4.89 -8.71
N PHE A 12 0.14 -3.76 -8.27
CA PHE A 12 0.92 -3.66 -7.04
C PHE A 12 0.09 -4.08 -5.82
N LEU A 13 -1.12 -3.56 -5.64
CA LEU A 13 -1.99 -3.93 -4.50
C LEU A 13 -2.33 -5.42 -4.51
N ILE A 14 -2.66 -5.98 -5.68
CA ILE A 14 -2.93 -7.42 -5.82
C ILE A 14 -1.68 -8.23 -5.45
N GLY A 15 -0.50 -7.82 -5.94
CA GLY A 15 0.77 -8.48 -5.63
C GLY A 15 1.10 -8.47 -4.13
N VAL A 16 0.94 -7.32 -3.48
CA VAL A 16 1.12 -7.17 -2.03
C VAL A 16 0.14 -8.06 -1.27
N ASN A 17 -1.14 -8.01 -1.65
CA ASN A 17 -2.19 -8.79 -0.99
C ASN A 17 -1.95 -10.30 -1.13
N TRP A 18 -1.59 -10.74 -2.33
CA TRP A 18 -1.25 -12.13 -2.59
C TRP A 18 -0.02 -12.57 -1.80
N TYR A 19 1.05 -11.77 -1.80
CA TYR A 19 2.27 -12.07 -1.05
C TYR A 19 2.01 -12.17 0.45
N ILE A 20 1.26 -11.23 1.04
CA ILE A 20 0.93 -11.24 2.47
C ILE A 20 0.07 -12.45 2.81
N THR A 21 -0.97 -12.71 2.01
CA THR A 21 -1.90 -13.81 2.28
C THR A 21 -1.20 -15.17 2.13
N LYS A 22 -0.35 -15.33 1.10
CA LYS A 22 0.37 -16.60 0.87
C LYS A 22 1.40 -16.90 1.96
N ASN A 23 2.14 -15.90 2.44
CA ASN A 23 3.28 -16.12 3.34
C ASN A 23 2.94 -15.94 4.83
N TYR A 24 1.95 -15.11 5.16
CA TYR A 24 1.75 -14.65 6.54
C TYR A 24 0.32 -14.82 7.07
N ALA A 25 -0.62 -15.37 6.29
CA ALA A 25 -2.02 -15.52 6.71
C ALA A 25 -2.26 -16.47 7.89
N ASN A 26 -1.29 -17.30 8.27
CA ASN A 26 -1.43 -18.23 9.41
C ASN A 26 -0.60 -17.84 10.63
N ASP A 27 0.23 -16.80 10.55
CA ASP A 27 1.14 -16.39 11.61
C ASP A 27 0.86 -14.94 12.01
N ARG A 28 0.32 -14.78 13.23
CA ARG A 28 -0.05 -13.47 13.79
C ARG A 28 1.11 -12.49 13.88
N GLY A 29 2.26 -12.96 14.36
CA GLY A 29 3.42 -12.10 14.51
C GLY A 29 3.92 -11.61 13.16
N LYS A 30 3.95 -12.48 12.16
CA LYS A 30 4.39 -12.12 10.81
C LYS A 30 3.39 -11.24 10.07
N LEU A 31 2.08 -11.46 10.23
CA LEU A 31 1.06 -10.63 9.59
C LEU A 31 1.09 -9.19 10.12
N ILE A 32 1.26 -9.01 11.43
CA ILE A 32 1.40 -7.68 12.06
C ILE A 32 2.68 -6.99 11.57
N LYS A 33 3.81 -7.70 11.53
CA LYS A 33 5.06 -7.12 11.01
C LYS A 33 4.95 -6.73 9.54
N ALA A 34 4.37 -7.58 8.70
CA ALA A 34 4.17 -7.29 7.28
C ALA A 34 3.25 -6.09 7.06
N SER A 35 2.15 -5.99 7.81
CA SER A 35 1.25 -4.83 7.74
C SER A 35 1.91 -3.53 8.21
N LEU A 36 2.75 -3.58 9.25
CA LEU A 36 3.55 -2.42 9.65
C LEU A 36 4.53 -1.98 8.56
N VAL A 37 5.12 -2.90 7.80
CA VAL A 37 5.95 -2.56 6.64
C VAL A 37 5.11 -1.86 5.55
N VAL A 38 3.90 -2.33 5.28
CA VAL A 38 3.01 -1.66 4.31
C VAL A 38 2.65 -0.25 4.77
N ILE A 39 2.35 -0.07 6.05
CA ILE A 39 1.97 1.22 6.63
C ILE A 39 3.15 2.19 6.70
N LEU A 40 4.30 1.74 7.20
CA LEU A 40 5.45 2.62 7.51
C LEU A 40 6.41 2.80 6.34
N VAL A 41 6.46 1.86 5.40
CA VAL A 41 7.44 1.86 4.31
C VAL A 41 6.73 1.99 2.96
N ALA A 42 5.81 1.08 2.64
CA ALA A 42 5.18 1.08 1.31
C ALA A 42 4.31 2.32 1.09
N THR A 43 3.58 2.78 2.11
CA THR A 43 2.71 3.95 2.03
C THR A 43 3.51 5.25 1.74
N PRO A 44 4.55 5.63 2.52
CA PRO A 44 5.38 6.78 2.18
C PRO A 44 6.09 6.63 0.82
N LEU A 45 6.53 5.43 0.47
CA LEU A 45 7.16 5.18 -0.84
C LEU A 45 6.18 5.45 -1.99
N ILE A 46 4.96 4.93 -1.92
CA ILE A 46 3.92 5.16 -2.93
C ILE A 46 3.61 6.66 -3.02
N TYR A 47 3.50 7.36 -1.90
CA TYR A 47 3.31 8.80 -1.88
C TYR A 47 4.43 9.54 -2.63
N ILE A 48 5.70 9.28 -2.28
CA ILE A 48 6.86 9.95 -2.88
C ILE A 48 6.96 9.62 -4.37
N ILE A 49 6.85 8.34 -4.74
CA ILE A 49 6.94 7.89 -6.14
C ILE A 49 5.85 8.55 -6.98
N THR A 50 4.63 8.61 -6.46
CA THR A 50 3.50 9.22 -7.17
C THR A 50 3.66 10.73 -7.27
N MET A 51 4.12 11.38 -6.19
CA MET A 51 4.38 12.83 -6.20
C MET A 51 5.46 13.20 -7.21
N ILE A 52 6.55 12.43 -7.29
CA ILE A 52 7.63 12.65 -8.26
C ILE A 52 7.12 12.38 -9.68
N THR A 53 6.49 11.22 -9.91
CA THR A 53 6.04 10.85 -11.25
C THR A 53 4.96 11.82 -11.74
N LEU A 54 3.84 11.95 -11.03
CA LEU A 54 2.78 12.84 -11.48
C LEU A 54 3.22 14.30 -11.45
N GLY A 55 3.91 14.78 -10.42
CA GLY A 55 4.35 16.18 -10.34
C GLY A 55 5.37 16.59 -11.41
N VAL A 56 6.29 15.70 -11.78
CA VAL A 56 7.25 15.97 -12.86
C VAL A 56 6.60 15.83 -14.24
N PHE A 57 5.74 14.82 -14.45
CA PHE A 57 5.12 14.58 -15.76
C PHE A 57 3.95 15.53 -16.06
N SER A 58 3.23 16.03 -15.05
CA SER A 58 2.15 17.01 -15.24
C SER A 58 2.64 18.46 -15.20
N GLY A 59 3.83 18.72 -14.66
CA GLY A 59 4.31 20.07 -14.35
C GLY A 59 3.55 20.75 -13.21
N ASP A 60 2.67 20.01 -12.52
CA ASP A 60 1.82 20.49 -11.44
C ASP A 60 2.09 19.71 -10.14
N GLY A 61 2.76 20.38 -9.20
CA GLY A 61 3.03 19.84 -7.87
C GLY A 61 1.76 19.53 -7.07
N ILE A 62 0.62 20.16 -7.38
CA ILE A 62 -0.66 19.89 -6.73
C ILE A 62 -1.22 18.55 -7.21
N ALA A 63 -1.28 18.32 -8.53
CA ALA A 63 -1.65 17.02 -9.08
C ALA A 63 -0.78 15.87 -8.53
N GLY A 64 0.53 16.11 -8.41
CA GLY A 64 1.47 15.18 -7.78
C GLY A 64 1.12 14.87 -6.32
N ALA A 65 0.85 15.90 -5.52
CA ALA A 65 0.48 15.75 -4.12
C ALA A 65 -0.87 15.02 -3.96
N VAL A 66 -1.89 15.40 -4.74
CA VAL A 66 -3.23 14.78 -4.68
C VAL A 66 -3.16 13.30 -5.07
N GLY A 67 -2.46 12.97 -6.15
CA GLY A 67 -2.27 11.57 -6.55
C GLY A 67 -1.48 10.77 -5.51
N GLY A 68 -0.41 11.35 -4.96
CA GLY A 68 0.38 10.73 -3.89
C GLY A 68 -0.43 10.47 -2.64
N PHE A 69 -1.26 11.43 -2.21
CA PHE A 69 -2.19 11.23 -1.11
C PHE A 69 -3.23 10.17 -1.43
N GLY A 70 -3.81 10.15 -2.63
CA GLY A 70 -4.79 9.16 -3.03
C GLY A 70 -4.25 7.73 -2.98
N PHE A 71 -3.17 7.44 -3.71
CA PHE A 71 -2.59 6.10 -3.74
C PHE A 71 -1.92 5.70 -2.42
N GLY A 72 -1.29 6.67 -1.74
CA GLY A 72 -0.73 6.46 -0.41
C GLY A 72 -1.83 6.07 0.60
N PHE A 73 -2.94 6.82 0.64
CA PHE A 73 -4.05 6.54 1.54
C PHE A 73 -4.67 5.17 1.31
N ILE A 74 -4.88 4.76 0.05
CA ILE A 74 -5.39 3.42 -0.27
C ILE A 74 -4.42 2.34 0.21
N THR A 75 -3.11 2.53 0.02
CA THR A 75 -2.07 1.61 0.49
C THR A 75 -2.05 1.52 2.02
N PHE A 76 -2.22 2.65 2.70
CA PHE A 76 -2.31 2.73 4.15
C PHE A 76 -3.50 1.94 4.69
N ILE A 77 -4.70 2.17 4.13
CA ILE A 77 -5.92 1.46 4.52
C ILE A 77 -5.74 -0.05 4.30
N ASN A 78 -5.11 -0.45 3.20
CA ASN A 78 -4.83 -1.86 2.94
C ASN A 78 -3.92 -2.47 4.03
N GLY A 79 -2.82 -1.81 4.37
CA GLY A 79 -1.96 -2.21 5.49
C GLY A 79 -2.72 -2.28 6.82
N LEU A 80 -3.57 -1.28 7.10
CA LEU A 80 -4.37 -1.21 8.31
C LEU A 80 -5.37 -2.38 8.44
N ILE A 81 -6.00 -2.79 7.33
CA ILE A 81 -6.87 -3.96 7.30
C ILE A 81 -6.12 -5.22 7.73
N TYR A 82 -4.90 -5.43 7.22
CA TYR A 82 -4.08 -6.58 7.63
C TYR A 82 -3.61 -6.48 9.09
N PHE A 83 -3.29 -5.28 9.56
CA PHE A 83 -2.92 -5.04 10.95
C PHE A 83 -4.07 -5.41 11.90
N ILE A 84 -5.29 -4.95 11.61
CA ILE A 84 -6.51 -5.27 12.36
C ILE A 84 -6.79 -6.78 12.29
N LYS A 85 -6.68 -7.40 11.11
CA LYS A 85 -6.82 -8.87 10.95
C LYS A 85 -5.83 -9.63 11.83
N GLY A 86 -4.56 -9.23 11.83
CA GLY A 86 -3.54 -9.83 12.69
C GLY A 86 -3.81 -9.65 14.18
N PHE A 87 -4.32 -8.49 14.59
CA PHE A 87 -4.61 -8.23 16.00
C PHE A 87 -5.85 -8.95 16.54
N PHE A 88 -6.95 -8.94 15.79
CA PHE A 88 -8.26 -9.35 16.31
C PHE A 88 -8.73 -10.72 15.80
N PHE A 89 -8.33 -11.13 14.59
CA PHE A 89 -8.97 -12.26 13.91
C PHE A 89 -8.08 -13.49 13.77
N GLN A 90 -6.77 -13.40 13.98
CA GLN A 90 -5.89 -14.57 14.03
C GLN A 90 -5.82 -15.17 15.43
N LYS A 91 -6.28 -16.43 15.54
CA LYS A 91 -6.03 -17.27 16.72
C LYS A 91 -4.51 -17.41 16.90
N LYS A 92 -4.06 -17.31 18.15
CA LYS A 92 -2.70 -17.68 18.56
C LYS A 92 -2.53 -19.17 18.18
N VAL A 93 -1.71 -19.47 17.19
CA VAL A 93 -1.25 -20.83 16.91
C VAL A 93 -0.17 -21.18 17.92
#